data_AF-A0A964BEY5-F1
#
_entry.id   AF-A0A964BEY5-F1
#
_cell.length_a   1.000
_cell.length_b   1.000
_cell.length_c   1.000
_cell.angle_alpha   90.00
_cell.angle_beta   90.00
_cell.angle_gamma   90.00
#
_symmetry.space_group_name_H-M   'P 1'
#
loop_
_entity.id
_entity.type
_entity.pdbx_description
1 polymer ?
#
loop_
_entity_poly.entity_id
_entity_poly.type
_entity_poly.pdbx_seq_one_letter_code
_entity_poly.pdbx_strand_id
1 'polypeptide(L)' 'MLEAFFAAWLGIVAAQLAPGPNLMAVASTGLGQGRRAALFVALGVAVGSAVWIVVTTLGLA' A
#
# COMPACT_ATOMS: atom_id res chain seq x y z
N MET A 1 23.98 15.22 -8.71
CA MET A 1 23.25 14.85 -7.48
C MET A 1 21.78 15.24 -7.54
N LEU A 2 21.44 16.48 -7.94
CA LEU A 2 20.05 16.93 -8.00
C LEU A 2 19.16 16.14 -8.98
N GLU A 3 19.70 15.76 -10.15
CA GLU A 3 18.97 14.91 -11.12
C GLU A 3 18.61 13.53 -10.55
N ALA A 4 19.56 12.86 -9.90
CA ALA A 4 19.31 11.56 -9.27
C ALA A 4 18.26 11.65 -8.15
N PHE A 5 18.27 12.76 -7.39
CA PHE A 5 17.26 13.04 -6.38
C PHE A 5 15.86 13.16 -7.02
N PHE A 6 15.71 13.96 -8.07
CA PHE A 6 14.42 14.11 -8.75
C PHE A 6 13.94 12.82 -9.42
N ALA A 7 14.86 12.06 -10.03
CA ALA A 7 14.53 10.76 -10.62
C ALA A 7 14.02 9.77 -9.56
N ALA A 8 14.70 9.67 -8.40
CA ALA A 8 14.27 8.83 -7.30
C ALA A 8 12.92 9.28 -6.72
N TRP A 9 12.73 10.60 -6.56
CA TRP A 9 11.49 11.16 -6.02
C TRP A 9 10.30 10.90 -6.96
N LEU A 10 10.47 11.12 -8.27
CA LEU A 10 9.46 10.79 -9.28
C LEU A 10 9.16 9.29 -9.31
N GLY A 11 10.18 8.44 -9.16
CA GLY A 11 10.01 6.99 -9.05
C GLY A 11 9.13 6.59 -7.87
N ILE A 12 9.36 7.20 -6.69
CA ILE A 12 8.52 6.98 -5.51
C ILE A 12 7.09 7.44 -5.76
N VAL A 13 6.90 8.66 -6.31
CA VAL A 13 5.54 9.16 -6.62
C VAL A 13 4.82 8.23 -7.59
N ALA A 14 5.47 7.78 -8.66
CA ALA A 14 4.89 6.84 -9.61
C ALA A 14 4.53 5.50 -8.96
N ALA A 15 5.40 4.97 -8.08
CA ALA A 15 5.14 3.74 -7.34
C ALA A 15 3.93 3.86 -6.41
N GLN A 16 3.73 5.03 -5.78
CA GLN A 16 2.58 5.30 -4.90
C GLN A 16 1.27 5.48 -5.67
N LEU A 17 1.33 5.92 -6.93
CA LEU A 17 0.16 6.08 -7.80
C LEU A 17 -0.26 4.75 -8.47
N ALA A 18 0.68 3.83 -8.66
CA ALA A 18 0.38 2.52 -9.22
C ALA A 18 -0.52 1.72 -8.26
N PRO A 19 -1.52 0.95 -8.76
CA PRO A 19 -2.30 0.04 -7.93
C PRO A 19 -1.38 -1.01 -7.31
N GLY A 20 -1.07 -0.85 -6.02
CA GLY A 20 -0.23 -1.79 -5.30
C GLY A 20 -0.90 -3.14 -5.04
N PRO A 21 -0.13 -4.16 -4.59
CA PRO A 21 -0.65 -5.50 -4.28
C PRO A 21 -1.80 -5.48 -3.27
N ASN A 22 -1.79 -4.53 -2.32
CA ASN A 22 -2.87 -4.31 -1.36
C ASN A 22 -4.21 -4.00 -2.06
N LEU A 23 -4.17 -3.12 -3.06
CA LEU A 23 -5.36 -2.68 -3.78
C LEU A 23 -5.86 -3.79 -4.73
N MET A 24 -4.94 -4.54 -5.34
CA MET A 24 -5.26 -5.74 -6.13
C MET A 24 -5.91 -6.83 -5.28
N ALA A 25 -5.45 -7.06 -4.04
CA ALA A 25 -6.03 -8.05 -3.12
C ALA A 25 -7.47 -7.70 -2.75
N VAL A 26 -7.74 -6.43 -2.43
CA VAL A 26 -9.11 -5.96 -2.12
C VAL A 26 -10.00 -6.05 -3.35
N ALA A 27 -9.52 -5.60 -4.52
CA ALA A 27 -10.29 -5.60 -5.76
C ALA A 27 -10.64 -7.02 -6.22
N SER A 28 -9.66 -7.94 -6.26
CA SER A 28 -9.88 -9.33 -6.65
C SER A 28 -10.84 -10.05 -5.69
N THR A 29 -10.72 -9.79 -4.39
CA THR A 29 -11.67 -10.33 -3.40
C THR A 29 -13.07 -9.76 -3.56
N GLY A 30 -13.20 -8.47 -3.87
CA GLY A 30 -14.50 -7.83 -4.12
C GLY A 30 -15.20 -8.39 -5.36
N LEU A 31 -14.45 -8.58 -6.44
CA LEU A 31 -14.96 -9.16 -7.68
C LEU A 31 -15.29 -10.65 -7.54
N GLY A 32 -14.50 -11.42 -6.80
CA GLY A 32 -14.65 -12.88 -6.69
C GLY A 32 -15.55 -13.37 -5.54
N GLN A 33 -15.54 -12.67 -4.40
CA GLN A 33 -16.20 -13.12 -3.15
C GLN A 33 -17.21 -12.09 -2.60
N GLY A 34 -17.38 -10.97 -3.30
CA GLY A 34 -18.35 -9.94 -2.95
C GLY A 34 -17.87 -8.93 -1.90
N ARG A 35 -18.70 -7.92 -1.67
CA ARG A 35 -18.34 -6.71 -0.91
C ARG A 35 -17.94 -6.99 0.54
N ARG A 36 -18.63 -7.91 1.23
CA ARG A 36 -18.37 -8.19 2.65
C ARG A 36 -16.97 -8.79 2.85
N ALA A 37 -16.57 -9.74 2.01
CA ALA A 37 -15.23 -10.32 2.05
C ALA A 37 -14.16 -9.26 1.77
N ALA A 38 -14.37 -8.41 0.76
CA ALA A 38 -13.46 -7.31 0.43
C ALA A 38 -13.28 -6.31 1.57
N LEU A 39 -14.34 -6.01 2.33
CA LEU A 39 -14.24 -5.13 3.51
C LEU A 39 -13.34 -5.72 4.60
N PHE A 40 -13.41 -7.02 4.84
CA PHE A 40 -12.50 -7.68 5.79
C PHE A 40 -11.05 -7.66 5.31
N VAL A 41 -10.80 -7.88 4.02
CA VAL A 41 -9.45 -7.77 3.44
C VAL A 41 -8.92 -6.34 3.56
N ALA A 42 -9.74 -5.34 3.22
CA ALA A 42 -9.37 -3.94 3.34
C ALA A 42 -9.04 -3.55 4.80
N LEU A 43 -9.80 -4.07 5.77
CA LEU A 43 -9.54 -3.85 7.19
C LEU A 43 -8.20 -4.47 7.61
N GLY A 44 -7.91 -5.70 7.17
CA GLY A 44 -6.62 -6.35 7.43
C GLY A 44 -5.43 -5.56 6.85
N VAL A 45 -5.56 -5.09 5.61
CA VAL A 45 -4.56 -4.22 4.96
C VAL A 45 -4.35 -2.92 5.75
N ALA A 46 -5.43 -2.26 6.20
CA ALA A 46 -5.35 -1.03 6.95
C ALA A 46 -4.65 -1.22 8.31
N VAL A 47 -4.98 -2.29 9.04
CA VAL A 47 -4.34 -2.62 10.32
C VAL A 47 -2.86 -2.94 10.12
N GLY A 48 -2.52 -3.79 9.14
CA GLY A 48 -1.13 -4.11 8.84
C GLY A 48 -0.31 -2.88 8.44
N SER A 49 -0.89 -1.99 7.63
CA SER A 49 -0.26 -0.73 7.24
C SER A 49 -0.05 0.20 8.43
N ALA A 50 -1.02 0.29 9.34
CA ALA A 50 -0.89 1.11 10.55
C ALA A 50 0.25 0.59 11.46
N VAL A 51 0.35 -0.73 11.65
CA VAL A 51 1.45 -1.34 12.41
C VAL A 51 2.79 -1.05 11.73
N TRP A 52 2.89 -1.28 10.42
CA TRP A 52 4.11 -1.02 9.66
C TRP A 52 4.54 0.44 9.77
N ILE A 53 3.62 1.40 9.57
CA ILE A 53 3.90 2.85 9.70
C ILE A 53 4.45 3.16 11.10
N VAL A 54 3.85 2.62 12.17
CA VAL A 54 4.32 2.85 13.54
C VAL A 54 5.73 2.30 13.73
N VAL A 55 5.97 1.05 13.33
CA VAL A 55 7.27 0.38 13.50
C VAL A 55 8.36 1.08 12.68
N THR A 56 8.08 1.45 11.44
CA THR A 56 9.02 2.22 10.58
C THR A 56 9.29 3.62 11.14
N THR A 57 8.27 4.31 11.66
CA THR A 57 8.45 5.65 12.26
C THR A 57 9.32 5.59 13.51
N LEU A 58 9.26 4.50 14.27
CA LEU A 58 10.13 4.25 15.43
C LEU A 58 11.53 3.76 15.06
N GLY A 59 11.82 3.53 13.76
CA GLY A 59 13.11 3.01 13.30
C GLY A 59 13.34 1.53 13.59
N LEU A 60 12.27 0.76 13.79
CA LEU A 60 12.30 -0.67 14.12
C LEU A 60 12.13 -1.59 12.90
N ALA A 61 11.84 -1.02 11.72
CA ALA A 61 11.64 -1.72 10.45
C ALA A 61 12.47 -1.06 9.34
#